data_AF-A0A6V7IAV9-F1
#
_entry.id   AF-A0A6V7IAV9-F1
#
_cell.length_a   1.000
_cell.length_b   1.000
_cell.length_c   1.000
_cell.angle_alpha   90.00
_cell.angle_beta   90.00
_cell.angle_gamma   90.00
#
_symmetry.space_group_name_H-M   'P 1'
#
loop_
_entity.id
_entity.type
_entity.pdbx_description
1 polymer ?
#
loop_
_entity_poly.entity_id
_entity_poly.type
_entity_poly.pdbx_seq_one_letter_code
_entity_poly.pdbx_strand_id
1 'polypeptide(L)' 'DQLFRTMADLVVADGYADVGYEYINIDDCWMEKDRAANGDVVPDRQRFPYGLKSLSDY' A
#
# COMPACT_ATOMS: atom_id res chain seq x y z
N ASP A 1 -3.80 6.20 -0.44
CA ASP A 1 -3.56 4.75 -0.37
C ASP A 1 -4.88 3.98 -0.50
N GLN A 2 -5.97 4.66 -0.86
CA GLN A 2 -7.33 4.12 -0.92
C GLN A 2 -7.46 2.86 -1.79
N LEU A 3 -6.78 2.81 -2.94
CA LEU A 3 -6.80 1.65 -3.82
C LEU A 3 -6.46 0.35 -3.07
N PHE A 4 -5.39 0.35 -2.28
CA PHE A 4 -4.93 -0.84 -1.57
C PHE A 4 -5.85 -1.21 -0.41
N ARG A 5 -6.42 -0.22 0.30
CA ARG A 5 -7.42 -0.47 1.35
C ARG A 5 -8.68 -1.12 0.78
N THR A 6 -9.18 -0.61 -0.34
CA THR A 6 -10.31 -1.21 -1.05
C THR A 6 -10.01 -2.64 -1.51
N MET A 7 -8.80 -2.92 -2.02
CA MET A 7 -8.44 -4.29 -2.39
C MET A 7 -8.33 -5.22 -1.17
N ALA A 8 -7.82 -4.74 -0.04
CA ALA A 8 -7.81 -5.51 1.21
C ALA A 8 -9.25 -5.85 1.67
N ASP A 9 -10.15 -4.87 1.64
CA ASP A 9 -11.56 -5.06 1.99
C ASP A 9 -12.23 -6.11 1.08
N LEU A 10 -11.99 -6.04 -0.24
CA LEU A 10 -12.55 -6.98 -1.22
C LEU A 10 -11.97 -8.39 -1.07
N VAL A 11 -10.66 -8.52 -0.79
CA VAL A 11 -10.04 -9.83 -0.55
C VAL A 11 -10.71 -10.57 0.61
N VAL A 12 -11.13 -9.85 1.66
CA VAL A 12 -11.89 -10.42 2.77
C VAL A 12 -13.37 -10.61 2.40
N ALA A 13 -14.04 -9.57 1.91
CA ALA A 13 -15.48 -9.56 1.68
C ALA A 13 -15.93 -10.58 0.61
N ASP A 14 -15.11 -10.80 -0.42
CA ASP A 14 -15.42 -11.71 -1.52
C ASP A 14 -14.87 -13.14 -1.27
N GLY A 15 -14.30 -13.42 -0.10
CA GLY A 15 -13.86 -14.76 0.30
C GLY A 15 -12.54 -15.23 -0.32
N TYR A 16 -11.74 -14.33 -0.91
CA TYR A 16 -10.40 -14.68 -1.39
C TYR A 16 -9.47 -15.09 -0.24
N ALA A 17 -9.58 -14.39 0.90
CA ALA A 17 -8.84 -14.75 2.11
C ALA A 17 -9.16 -16.17 2.58
N ASP A 18 -10.43 -16.59 2.49
CA ASP A 18 -10.90 -17.93 2.92
C ASP A 18 -10.28 -19.07 2.09
N VAL A 19 -9.80 -18.76 0.88
CA VAL A 19 -9.11 -19.74 0.01
C VAL A 19 -7.60 -19.49 -0.10
N GLY A 20 -7.02 -18.69 0.80
CA GLY A 20 -5.58 -18.57 1.01
C GLY A 20 -4.89 -17.40 0.29
N TYR A 21 -5.64 -16.42 -0.21
CA TYR A 21 -5.04 -15.16 -0.69
C TYR A 21 -4.76 -14.21 0.46
N GLU A 22 -3.50 -14.12 0.88
CA GLU A 22 -3.10 -13.44 2.12
C GLU A 22 -2.26 -12.16 1.89
N TYR A 23 -1.84 -11.89 0.65
CA TYR A 23 -0.92 -10.79 0.34
C TYR A 23 -1.56 -9.73 -0.56
N ILE A 24 -1.49 -8.48 -0.13
CA ILE A 24 -1.73 -7.30 -0.98
C ILE A 24 -0.37 -6.69 -1.32
N ASN A 25 0.06 -6.87 -2.56
CA ASN A 25 1.37 -6.41 -3.01
C ASN A 25 1.28 -5.03 -3.68
N ILE A 26 2.18 -4.14 -3.29
CA ILE A 26 2.39 -2.84 -3.92
C ILE A 26 3.54 -3.00 -4.92
N ASP A 27 3.26 -2.75 -6.19
CA ASP A 27 4.26 -2.83 -7.25
C ASP A 27 4.99 -1.48 -7.43
N ASP A 28 5.69 -1.31 -8.54
CA ASP A 28 6.48 -0.13 -8.84
C ASP A 28 5.63 1.16 -8.83
N CYS A 29 6.35 2.27 -8.87
CA CYS A 29 5.86 3.63 -8.77
C CYS A 29 5.43 4.04 -7.37
N TRP A 30 5.38 3.23 -6.31
CA TRP A 30 4.87 3.68 -4.98
C TRP A 30 5.62 4.86 -4.33
N MET A 31 6.89 5.04 -4.69
CA MET A 31 7.79 6.05 -4.15
C MET A 31 7.64 7.42 -4.83
N GLU A 32 8.14 8.47 -4.16
CA GLU A 32 8.43 9.76 -4.80
C GLU A 32 9.44 9.57 -5.95
N LYS A 33 9.39 10.48 -6.94
CA LYS A 33 10.34 10.46 -8.06
C LYS A 33 11.77 10.71 -7.61
N ASP A 34 11.93 11.54 -6.59
CA ASP A 34 13.21 11.92 -6.02
C ASP A 34 13.36 11.37 -4.60
N ARG A 35 14.59 11.03 -4.24
CA ARG A 35 14.94 10.64 -2.86
C ARG A 35 14.79 11.83 -1.92
N ALA A 36 14.56 11.55 -0.64
CA ALA A 36 14.64 12.56 0.39
C ALA A 36 16.08 13.11 0.52
N ALA A 37 16.24 14.26 1.17
CA ALA A 37 17.55 14.93 1.32
C ALA A 37 18.60 14.05 2.03
N ASN A 38 18.17 13.10 2.85
CA ASN A 38 19.03 12.12 3.53
C ASN A 38 19.33 10.87 2.69
N GLY A 39 18.82 10.79 1.45
CA GLY A 39 19.01 9.67 0.53
C GLY A 39 17.93 8.59 0.58
N ASP A 40 16.97 8.68 1.50
CA ASP A 40 15.93 7.65 1.67
C ASP A 40 14.94 7.63 0.50
N VAL A 41 14.46 6.42 0.18
CA VAL A 41 13.27 6.24 -0.66
C VAL A 41 12.07 6.48 0.23
N VAL A 42 11.20 7.41 -0.17
CA VAL A 42 10.02 7.79 0.60
C VAL A 42 8.74 7.53 -0.21
N PRO A 43 7.62 7.18 0.44
CA PRO A 43 6.35 7.02 -0.26
C PRO A 43 5.89 8.33 -0.88
N ASP A 44 5.26 8.25 -2.05
CA ASP A 44 4.62 9.41 -2.68
C ASP A 44 3.56 10.02 -1.75
N ARG A 45 3.70 11.30 -1.45
CA ARG A 45 2.85 11.98 -0.45
C ARG A 45 1.41 12.18 -0.90
N GLN A 46 1.14 12.20 -2.20
CA GLN A 46 -0.21 12.31 -2.73
C GLN A 46 -0.92 10.96 -2.68
N ARG A 47 -0.21 9.89 -3.05
CA ARG A 47 -0.75 8.54 -3.12
C ARG A 47 -0.73 7.82 -1.79
N PHE A 48 0.18 8.14 -0.88
CA PHE A 48 0.29 7.59 0.48
C PHE A 48 0.35 8.73 1.50
N PRO A 49 -0.74 9.51 1.69
CA PRO A 49 -0.74 10.70 2.53
C PRO A 49 -0.46 10.41 4.01
N TYR A 50 -0.67 9.16 4.45
CA TYR A 50 -0.39 8.70 5.81
C TYR A 50 0.83 7.76 5.88
N GLY A 51 1.58 7.64 4.78
CA GLY A 51 2.73 6.74 4.62
C GLY A 51 2.34 5.25 4.50
N LEU A 52 3.33 4.42 4.12
CA LEU A 52 3.13 2.97 3.96
C LEU A 52 2.85 2.24 5.28
N LYS A 53 3.37 2.74 6.42
CA LYS A 53 3.10 2.12 7.72
C LYS A 53 1.61 2.13 8.06
N SER A 54 0.93 3.26 7.83
CA SER A 54 -0.52 3.38 8.06
C SER A 54 -1.33 2.43 7.17
N LEU A 55 -0.84 2.13 5.97
CA LEU A 55 -1.45 1.12 5.10
C LEU A 55 -1.14 -0.31 5.58
N SER A 56 0.06 -0.58 6.09
CA SER A 56 0.45 -1.90 6.60
C SER A 56 -0.18 -2.26 7.95
N ASP A 57 -0.51 -1.26 8.77
CA ASP A 57 -1.22 -1.47 10.04
C ASP A 57 -2.72 -1.75 9.84
N TYR A 58 -3.25 -1.41 8.65
CA TYR A 58 -4.65 -1.62 8.25
C TYR A 58 -4.83 -3.02 7.68
#